data_AF-Q4WAQ6-F1
#
_entry.id   AF-Q4WAQ6-F1
#
_cell.length_a   1.000
_cell.length_b   1.000
_cell.length_c   1.000
_cell.angle_alpha   90.00
_cell.angle_beta   90.00
_cell.angle_gamma   90.00
#
_symmetry.space_group_name_H-M   'P 1'
#
loop_
_entity.id
_entity.type
_entity.pdbx_description
1 polymer ?
#
loop_
_entity_poly.entity_id
_entity_poly.type
_entity_poly.pdbx_seq_one_letter_code
_entity_poly.pdbx_strand_id
1 'polypeptide(L)'
;MADTPVTLRTRKFIRNPLLARKQMVVDVLHPNRANVSKDELREKLAELYKANKDQVSVFGFRTQYGGGKSTGFALIYDSHEALKKFEPHYRLVRIGAATKVEKASRQQRKQRKNRSKKFRGTAKTKGPKKNKD
;
A
#
# COMPACT_ATOMS: atom_id res chain seq x y z
N MET A 1 10.11 -6.29 29.47
CA MET A 1 10.48 -4.90 29.10
C MET A 1 9.18 -4.12 29.04
N ALA A 2 8.98 -3.13 29.90
CA ALA A 2 7.74 -2.36 29.90
C ALA A 2 7.59 -1.66 28.55
N ASP A 3 6.46 -1.89 27.89
CA ASP A 3 6.18 -1.31 26.57
C ASP A 3 6.05 0.19 26.75
N THR A 4 7.01 0.94 26.19
CA THR A 4 7.03 2.39 26.37
C THR A 4 5.79 2.99 25.71
N PRO A 5 5.03 3.85 26.41
CA PRO A 5 3.76 4.33 25.92
C PRO A 5 3.95 5.13 24.62
N VAL A 6 3.18 4.76 23.59
CA VAL A 6 3.14 5.45 22.30
C VAL A 6 1.85 6.25 22.24
N THR A 7 1.98 7.57 22.08
CA THR A 7 0.82 8.46 21.98
C THR A 7 0.59 8.84 20.53
N LEU A 8 -0.63 8.61 20.04
CA LEU A 8 -1.05 9.01 18.70
C LEU A 8 -1.81 10.34 18.75
N ARG A 9 -1.48 11.26 17.86
CA ARG A 9 -2.23 12.48 17.62
C ARG A 9 -2.58 12.59 16.15
N THR A 10 -3.86 12.78 15.86
CA THR A 10 -4.36 12.90 14.49
C THR A 10 -4.63 14.36 14.16
N ARG A 11 -4.13 14.84 13.03
CA ARG A 11 -4.32 16.22 12.53
C ARG A 11 -4.85 16.19 11.11
N LYS A 12 -5.43 17.32 10.66
CA LYS A 12 -5.97 17.49 9.30
C LYS A 12 -6.93 16.34 8.91
N PHE A 13 -7.83 16.00 9.82
CA PHE A 13 -8.82 14.96 9.59
C PHE A 13 -9.82 15.41 8.53
N ILE A 14 -10.01 14.59 7.50
CA ILE A 14 -10.99 14.82 6.43
C ILE A 14 -11.77 13.53 6.23
N ARG A 15 -13.09 13.62 6.28
CA ARG A 15 -13.99 12.54 5.82
C ARG A 15 -14.16 12.68 4.31
N ASN A 16 -13.85 11.64 3.56
CA ASN A 16 -13.96 11.61 2.10
C ASN A 16 -14.92 10.49 1.65
N PRO A 17 -16.22 10.81 1.48
CA PRO A 17 -17.22 9.83 1.03
C PRO A 17 -16.97 9.30 -0.39
N LEU A 18 -16.34 10.08 -1.27
CA LEU A 18 -16.09 9.69 -2.66
C LEU A 18 -15.17 8.46 -2.77
N LEU A 19 -14.30 8.29 -1.79
CA LEU A 19 -13.35 7.17 -1.69
C LEU A 19 -13.65 6.26 -0.50
N ALA A 20 -14.84 6.40 0.13
CA ALA A 20 -15.29 5.63 1.29
C ALA A 20 -14.22 5.53 2.40
N ARG A 21 -13.60 6.67 2.74
CA ARG A 21 -12.51 6.70 3.72
C ARG A 21 -12.41 8.01 4.51
N LYS A 22 -11.80 7.92 5.68
CA LYS A 22 -11.28 9.03 6.47
C LYS A 22 -9.78 9.13 6.23
N GLN A 23 -9.28 10.33 5.98
CA GLN A 23 -7.87 10.60 5.73
C GLN A 23 -7.33 11.62 6.72
N MET A 24 -6.14 11.38 7.25
CA MET A 24 -5.55 12.21 8.29
C MET A 24 -4.02 12.12 8.30
N VAL A 25 -3.40 13.13 8.88
CA VAL A 25 -1.98 13.10 9.28
C VAL A 25 -1.91 12.52 10.68
N VAL A 26 -0.97 11.60 10.90
CA VAL A 26 -0.71 10.98 12.20
C VAL A 26 0.65 11.40 12.70
N ASP A 27 0.66 12.06 13.85
CA ASP A 27 1.85 12.30 14.64
C ASP A 27 1.94 11.20 15.72
N VAL A 28 3.10 10.56 15.81
CA VAL A 28 3.40 9.48 16.75
C VAL A 28 4.45 10.00 17.72
N LEU A 29 4.13 10.03 19.01
CA LEU A 29 5.08 10.38 20.06
C LEU A 29 5.57 9.10 20.73
N HIS A 30 6.90 8.92 20.76
CA HIS A 30 7.56 7.70 21.22
C HIS A 30 8.90 8.04 21.93
N PRO A 31 8.87 8.75 23.08
CA PRO A 31 10.05 9.43 23.66
C PRO A 31 11.20 8.50 24.08
N ASN A 32 10.93 7.24 24.41
CA ASN A 32 11.94 6.27 24.85
C ASN A 32 12.05 5.06 23.91
N ARG A 33 11.50 5.19 22.69
CA ARG A 33 11.49 4.12 21.69
C ARG A 33 12.04 4.65 20.37
N ALA A 34 12.92 3.88 19.73
CA ALA A 34 13.54 4.30 18.48
C ALA A 34 12.52 4.52 17.35
N ASN A 35 11.62 3.55 17.12
CA ASN A 35 10.58 3.62 16.10
C ASN A 35 9.37 2.76 16.48
N VAL A 36 8.23 3.01 15.83
CA VAL A 36 6.98 2.26 15.99
C VAL A 36 6.69 1.53 14.67
N SER A 37 6.36 0.24 14.77
CA SER A 37 6.03 -0.55 13.59
C SER A 37 4.71 -0.07 12.98
N LYS A 38 4.57 -0.17 11.66
CA LYS A 38 3.32 0.21 10.98
C LYS A 38 2.15 -0.68 11.39
N ASP A 39 2.42 -1.94 11.71
CA ASP A 39 1.37 -2.87 12.08
C ASP A 39 0.78 -2.57 13.46
N GLU A 40 1.64 -2.17 14.41
CA GLU A 40 1.20 -1.65 15.71
C GLU A 40 0.44 -0.32 15.58
N LEU A 41 0.88 0.58 14.67
CA LEU A 41 0.15 1.82 14.39
C LEU A 41 -1.24 1.55 13.82
N ARG A 42 -1.39 0.51 12.99
CA ARG A 42 -2.70 0.10 12.45
C ARG A 42 -3.63 -0.38 13.56
N GLU A 43 -3.11 -1.17 14.51
CA GLU A 43 -3.87 -1.65 15.67
C GLU A 43 -4.35 -0.51 16.55
N LYS A 44 -3.45 0.40 16.95
CA LYS A 44 -3.78 1.55 17.80
C LYS A 44 -4.75 2.52 17.13
N LEU A 45 -4.63 2.75 15.81
CA LEU A 45 -5.57 3.57 15.06
C LEU A 45 -6.93 2.88 14.89
N ALA A 46 -6.94 1.57 14.71
CA ALA A 46 -8.15 0.77 14.63
C ALA A 46 -8.95 0.87 15.94
N GLU A 47 -8.28 0.70 17.08
CA GLU A 47 -8.87 0.86 18.40
C GLU A 47 -9.43 2.28 18.61
N LEU A 48 -8.63 3.32 18.35
CA LEU A 48 -9.01 4.72 18.56
C LEU A 48 -10.22 5.15 17.73
N TYR A 49 -10.35 4.62 16.51
CA TYR A 49 -11.46 4.95 15.61
C TYR A 49 -12.56 3.89 15.54
N LYS A 50 -12.52 2.87 16.40
CA LYS A 50 -13.47 1.74 16.42
C LYS A 50 -13.64 1.11 15.03
N ALA A 51 -12.51 0.87 14.36
CA ALA A 51 -12.43 0.24 13.05
C ALA A 51 -11.67 -1.09 13.16
N ASN A 52 -11.68 -1.89 12.10
CA ASN A 52 -10.86 -3.10 12.03
C ASN A 52 -9.46 -2.78 11.50
N LYS A 53 -8.44 -3.50 11.98
CA LYS A 53 -7.04 -3.37 11.50
C LYS A 53 -6.93 -3.50 9.98
N ASP A 54 -7.78 -4.33 9.37
CA ASP A 54 -7.83 -4.60 7.93
C ASP A 54 -8.46 -3.48 7.09
N GLN A 55 -9.03 -2.46 7.74
CA GLN A 55 -9.55 -1.25 7.12
C GLN A 55 -8.58 -0.07 7.22
N VAL A 56 -7.49 -0.21 7.99
CA VAL A 56 -6.52 0.84 8.26
C VAL A 56 -5.26 0.65 7.41
N SER A 57 -4.91 1.70 6.66
CA SER A 57 -3.68 1.79 5.86
C SER A 57 -2.84 2.97 6.32
N VAL A 58 -1.56 2.74 6.56
CA VAL A 58 -0.62 3.73 7.08
C VAL A 58 0.62 3.83 6.17
N PHE A 59 1.04 5.05 5.82
CA PHE A 59 2.17 5.25 4.91
C PHE A 59 2.88 6.59 5.13
N GLY A 60 4.05 6.74 4.51
CA GLY A 60 4.76 8.03 4.50
C GLY A 60 5.36 8.44 5.84
N PHE A 61 5.55 7.51 6.78
CA PHE A 61 6.14 7.82 8.07
C PHE A 61 7.61 8.24 7.93
N ARG A 62 7.93 9.39 8.53
CA ARG A 62 9.30 9.89 8.72
C ARG A 62 9.49 10.30 10.17
N THR A 63 10.56 9.79 10.78
CA THR A 63 10.98 10.15 12.13
C THR A 63 11.67 11.51 12.09
N GLN A 64 11.35 12.37 13.06
CA GLN A 64 11.99 13.67 13.20
C GLN A 64 13.45 13.50 13.63
N TYR A 65 14.30 14.44 13.21
CA TYR A 65 15.68 14.49 13.68
C TYR A 65 15.72 14.59 15.20
N GLY A 66 16.60 13.80 15.84
CA GLY A 66 16.64 13.65 17.30
C GLY A 66 15.69 12.60 17.87
N GLY A 67 14.82 11.99 17.06
CA GLY A 67 13.92 10.90 17.50
C GLY A 67 12.71 11.39 18.29
N GLY A 68 12.05 10.48 19.01
CA GLY A 68 10.91 10.76 19.90
C GLY A 68 9.60 11.14 19.23
N LYS A 69 9.62 11.55 17.95
CA LYS A 69 8.43 11.87 17.16
C LYS A 69 8.55 11.36 15.73
N SER A 70 7.47 10.81 15.20
CA SER A 70 7.32 10.46 13.79
C SER A 70 6.04 11.06 13.21
N THR A 71 6.08 11.42 11.93
CA THR A 71 4.91 11.97 11.22
C THR A 71 4.62 11.13 9.99
N GLY A 72 3.35 10.83 9.73
CA GLY A 72 2.93 10.03 8.59
C GLY A 72 1.47 10.27 8.23
N PHE A 73 0.95 9.46 7.32
CA PHE A 73 -0.44 9.50 6.87
C PHE A 73 -1.16 8.20 7.22
N ALA A 74 -2.43 8.34 7.60
CA ALA A 74 -3.33 7.21 7.78
C ALA A 74 -4.61 7.40 6.96
N LEU A 75 -5.10 6.28 6.44
CA LEU A 75 -6.38 6.14 5.76
C LEU A 75 -7.16 5.05 6.48
N ILE A 76 -8.39 5.38 6.88
CA ILE A 76 -9.31 4.44 7.50
C ILE A 76 -10.50 4.32 6.57
N TYR A 77 -10.65 3.16 5.95
CA TYR A 77 -11.74 2.87 5.03
C TYR A 77 -13.00 2.45 5.79
N ASP A 78 -14.16 2.67 5.19
CA ASP A 78 -15.43 2.25 5.79
C ASP A 78 -15.60 0.71 5.73
N SER A 79 -14.99 0.05 4.74
CA SER A 79 -14.98 -1.41 4.58
C SER A 79 -13.65 -1.95 4.06
N HIS A 80 -13.39 -3.25 4.29
CA HIS A 80 -12.18 -3.91 3.78
C HIS A 80 -12.19 -4.03 2.24
N GLU A 81 -13.39 -4.14 1.65
CA GLU A 81 -13.57 -4.15 0.20
C GLU A 81 -13.21 -2.80 -0.43
N ALA A 82 -13.63 -1.70 0.20
CA ALA A 82 -13.26 -0.35 -0.24
C ALA A 82 -11.74 -0.15 -0.21
N LEU A 83 -11.06 -0.67 0.83
CA LEU A 83 -9.61 -0.64 0.92
C LEU A 83 -8.97 -1.37 -0.28
N LYS A 84 -9.40 -2.60 -0.59
CA LYS A 84 -8.88 -3.37 -1.73
C LYS A 84 -9.14 -2.71 -3.08
N LYS A 85 -10.27 -2.01 -3.22
CA LYS A 85 -10.65 -1.32 -4.45
C LYS A 85 -9.84 -0.05 -4.71
N PHE A 86 -9.61 0.76 -3.67
CA PHE A 86 -9.06 2.11 -3.83
C PHE A 86 -7.58 2.26 -3.44
N GLU A 87 -7.00 1.36 -2.65
CA GLU A 87 -5.56 1.42 -2.37
C GLU A 87 -4.73 0.96 -3.58
N PRO A 88 -3.60 1.64 -3.89
CA PRO A 88 -2.63 1.12 -4.82
C PRO A 88 -2.11 -0.25 -4.40
N HIS A 89 -2.00 -1.14 -5.37
CA HIS A 89 -1.64 -2.55 -5.15
C HIS A 89 -0.34 -2.74 -4.32
N TYR A 90 0.67 -1.89 -4.48
CA TYR A 90 1.92 -2.00 -3.71
C TYR A 90 1.72 -1.82 -2.19
N ARG A 91 0.69 -1.09 -1.76
CA ARG A 91 0.35 -0.92 -0.34
C ARG A 91 -0.40 -2.13 0.19
N LEU A 92 -1.30 -2.70 -0.60
CA LEU A 92 -2.00 -3.94 -0.29
C LEU A 92 -1.02 -5.09 -0.02
N VAL A 93 0.02 -5.22 -0.85
CA VAL A 93 1.08 -6.22 -0.65
C VAL A 93 1.85 -5.99 0.65
N ARG A 94 2.13 -4.73 1.01
CA ARG A 94 2.87 -4.40 2.25
C ARG A 94 2.11 -4.74 3.54
N ILE A 95 0.78 -4.73 3.49
CA ILE A 95 -0.08 -5.08 4.63
C ILE A 95 -0.54 -6.55 4.59
N GLY A 96 -0.14 -7.32 3.59
CA GLY A 96 -0.56 -8.72 3.40
C GLY A 96 -1.95 -8.92 2.81
N ALA A 97 -2.64 -7.86 2.37
CA ALA A 97 -4.01 -7.95 1.82
C ALA A 97 -4.06 -8.38 0.34
N ALA A 98 -2.92 -8.44 -0.35
CA ALA A 98 -2.79 -8.91 -1.71
C ALA A 98 -1.44 -9.61 -1.92
N THR A 99 -1.39 -10.55 -2.87
CA THR A 99 -0.15 -11.21 -3.28
C THR A 99 0.62 -10.35 -4.27
N LYS A 100 1.95 -10.47 -4.24
CA LYS A 100 2.82 -9.77 -5.18
C LYS A 100 2.59 -10.33 -6.59
N VAL A 101 2.29 -9.45 -7.56
CA VAL A 101 2.12 -9.89 -8.95
C VAL A 101 3.48 -10.12 -9.60
N GLU A 102 3.78 -11.37 -9.89
CA GLU A 102 4.97 -11.76 -10.64
C GLU A 102 4.84 -11.40 -12.13
N LYS A 103 5.80 -10.61 -12.63
CA LYS A 103 5.80 -10.10 -14.02
C LYS A 103 7.21 -10.15 -14.58
N ALA A 104 7.30 -10.51 -15.86
CA ALA A 104 8.56 -10.43 -16.61
C ALA A 104 9.16 -9.01 -16.59
N SER A 105 10.48 -8.92 -16.74
CA SER A 105 11.19 -7.65 -16.64
C SER A 105 10.65 -6.62 -17.64
N ARG A 106 10.78 -5.33 -17.31
CA ARG A 106 10.29 -4.24 -18.20
C ARG A 106 10.91 -4.35 -19.60
N GLN A 107 12.18 -4.74 -19.68
CA GLN A 107 12.89 -4.91 -20.95
C GLN A 107 12.37 -6.12 -21.73
N GLN A 108 12.20 -7.28 -21.09
CA GLN A 108 11.65 -8.48 -21.73
C GLN A 108 10.24 -8.25 -22.29
N ARG A 109 9.38 -7.53 -21.55
CA ARG A 109 8.04 -7.16 -22.02
C ARG A 109 8.10 -6.26 -23.27
N LYS A 110 9.01 -5.29 -23.30
CA LYS A 110 9.21 -4.41 -24.47
C LYS A 110 9.77 -5.18 -25.68
N GLN A 111 10.75 -6.06 -25.47
CA GLN A 111 11.31 -6.91 -26.52
C GLN A 111 10.23 -7.85 -27.08
N ARG A 112 9.45 -8.51 -26.23
CA ARG A 112 8.30 -9.35 -26.65
C ARG A 112 7.31 -8.54 -27.49
N LYS A 113 6.91 -7.35 -27.03
CA LYS A 113 6.05 -6.43 -27.80
C LYS A 113 6.63 -6.12 -29.18
N ASN A 114 7.90 -5.76 -29.26
CA ASN A 114 8.55 -5.41 -30.52
C ASN A 114 8.69 -6.61 -31.47
N ARG A 115 8.91 -7.83 -30.94
CA ARG A 115 8.88 -9.08 -31.73
C ARG A 115 7.48 -9.33 -32.29
N SER A 116 6.43 -9.20 -31.47
CA SER A 116 5.04 -9.36 -31.92
C SER A 116 4.60 -8.32 -32.95
N LYS A 117 5.22 -7.13 -32.99
CA LYS A 117 4.94 -6.11 -34.02
C LYS A 117 5.39 -6.53 -35.43
N LYS A 118 6.31 -7.49 -35.57
CA LYS A 118 6.79 -7.97 -36.87
C LYS A 118 5.77 -8.84 -37.62
N PHE A 119 4.75 -9.34 -36.92
CA PHE A 119 3.73 -10.22 -37.48
C PHE A 119 2.39 -9.48 -37.62
N ARG A 120 1.51 -9.94 -38.52
CA ARG A 120 0.15 -9.40 -38.73
C ARG A 120 -0.91 -10.47 -38.41
N GLY A 121 -2.11 -10.04 -37.97
CA GLY A 121 -3.22 -10.94 -37.66
C GLY A 121 -2.87 -11.98 -36.59
N THR A 122 -3.35 -13.21 -36.77
CA THR A 122 -3.16 -14.31 -35.82
C THR A 122 -1.71 -14.78 -35.69
N ALA A 123 -0.81 -14.40 -36.62
CA ALA A 123 0.61 -14.72 -36.51
C ALA A 123 1.31 -14.02 -35.34
N LYS A 124 0.70 -12.96 -34.76
CA LYS A 124 1.20 -12.30 -33.54
C LYS A 124 1.13 -13.19 -32.30
N THR A 125 0.15 -14.09 -32.26
CA THR A 125 -0.09 -15.02 -31.13
C THR A 125 0.40 -16.43 -31.46
N LYS A 126 0.16 -16.92 -32.67
CA LYS A 126 0.52 -18.28 -33.11
C LYS A 126 1.96 -18.43 -33.61
N GLY A 127 2.66 -17.33 -33.87
CA GLY A 127 3.98 -17.33 -34.52
C GLY A 127 3.90 -17.53 -36.04
N PRO A 128 5.05 -17.60 -36.74
CA PRO A 128 5.08 -17.91 -38.16
C PRO A 128 4.54 -19.33 -38.41
N LYS A 129 3.78 -19.52 -39.49
CA LYS A 129 3.37 -20.88 -39.92
C LYS A 129 4.64 -21.66 -40.25
N LYS A 130 4.74 -22.92 -39.79
CA LYS A 130 5.78 -23.84 -40.27
C LYS A 130 5.66 -23.96 -41.77
N ASN A 131 6.78 -23.91 -42.48
CA ASN A 131 6.80 -24.25 -43.90
C ASN A 131 6.33 -25.71 -44.03
N LYS A 132 5.46 -25.96 -45.00
CA LYS A 132 5.14 -27.33 -45.41
C LYS A 132 6.29 -27.75 -46.33
N ASP A 133 7.06 -28.73 -45.89
CA ASP A 133 7.90 -29.53 -46.80
C ASP A 133 6.99 -30.29 -47.79
#